data_AF-A0A1B1BDU4-F1
#
_entry.id   AF-A0A1B1BDU4-F1
#
_cell.length_a   1.000
_cell.length_b   1.000
_cell.length_c   1.000
_cell.angle_alpha   90.00
_cell.angle_beta   90.00
_cell.angle_gamma   90.00
#
_symmetry.space_group_name_H-M   'P 1'
#
loop_
_entity.id
_entity.type
_entity.pdbx_description
1 polymer ?
#
loop_
_entity_poly.entity_id
_entity_poly.type
_entity_poly.pdbx_seq_one_letter_code
_entity_poly.pdbx_strand_id
1 'polypeptide(L)' 'MGVGEREPLTFFSAVKHELKALYGWTDGDFTVTDWAALMDEFHKVLEQATGRHFAVEKKVSTHAWAYHMARRRLNGTE' A
#
# COMPACT_ATOMS: atom_id res chain seq x y z
N MET A 1 -5.12 -21.32 27.52
CA MET A 1 -5.37 -20.75 26.18
C MET A 1 -6.31 -19.57 26.38
N GLY A 2 -5.84 -18.35 26.18
CA GLY A 2 -6.65 -17.16 26.46
C GLY A 2 -6.14 -16.00 25.62
N VAL A 3 -6.88 -15.73 24.53
CA VAL A 3 -6.99 -14.49 23.77
C VAL A 3 -5.69 -13.71 23.53
N GLY A 4 -5.06 -14.00 22.40
CA GLY A 4 -4.07 -13.10 21.82
C GLY A 4 -4.70 -11.72 21.65
N GLU A 5 -4.24 -10.78 22.47
CA GLU A 5 -4.50 -9.36 22.36
C GLU A 5 -4.22 -8.99 20.90
N ARG A 6 -5.27 -8.78 20.11
CA ARG A 6 -5.12 -8.25 18.76
C ARG A 6 -4.66 -6.82 18.94
N GLU A 7 -3.35 -6.62 18.98
CA GLU A 7 -2.77 -5.28 18.93
C GLU A 7 -3.49 -4.48 17.85
N PRO A 8 -3.90 -3.23 18.12
CA PRO A 8 -4.58 -2.42 17.12
C PRO A 8 -3.66 -2.32 15.90
N LEU A 9 -4.06 -2.98 14.81
CA LEU A 9 -3.32 -2.96 13.57
C LEU A 9 -3.17 -1.50 13.17
N THR A 10 -1.94 -1.00 13.18
CA THR A 10 -1.66 0.35 12.67
C THR A 10 -2.19 0.45 11.24
N PHE A 11 -2.56 1.65 10.80
CA PHE A 11 -3.03 1.86 9.43
C PHE A 11 -2.06 1.24 8.40
N PHE A 12 -0.75 1.40 8.63
CA PHE A 12 0.27 0.80 7.78
C PHE A 12 0.31 -0.74 7.86
N SER A 13 0.10 -1.34 9.03
CA SER A 13 -0.04 -2.80 9.17
C SER A 13 -1.24 -3.32 8.38
N ALA A 14 -2.36 -2.59 8.37
CA ALA A 14 -3.54 -2.94 7.57
C ALA A 14 -3.25 -2.82 6.06
N VAL A 15 -2.53 -1.77 5.64
CA VAL A 15 -2.10 -1.60 4.23
C VAL A 15 -1.18 -2.73 3.81
N LYS A 16 -0.21 -3.12 4.64
CA LYS A 16 0.65 -4.27 4.38
C LYS A 16 -0.14 -5.56 4.22
N HIS A 17 -1.13 -5.80 5.08
CA HIS A 17 -1.99 -6.98 4.96
C HIS A 17 -2.73 -7.00 3.62
N GLU A 18 -3.34 -5.88 3.22
CA GLU A 18 -4.03 -5.74 1.93
C GLU A 18 -3.07 -5.91 0.74
N LEU A 19 -1.84 -5.39 0.82
CA LEU A 19 -0.81 -5.60 -0.20
C LEU A 19 -0.49 -7.07 -0.41
N LYS A 20 -0.40 -7.85 0.67
CA LYS A 20 -0.22 -9.30 0.59
C LYS A 20 -1.47 -9.99 0.03
N ALA A 21 -2.64 -9.66 0.57
CA ALA A 21 -3.90 -10.34 0.27
C ALA A 21 -4.41 -10.08 -1.16
N LEU A 22 -4.33 -8.84 -1.65
CA LEU A 22 -4.88 -8.44 -2.95
C LEU A 22 -3.88 -8.54 -4.09
N TYR A 23 -2.60 -8.26 -3.80
CA TYR A 23 -1.57 -8.10 -4.83
C TYR A 23 -0.41 -9.08 -4.69
N GLY A 24 -0.47 -10.01 -3.74
CA GLY A 24 0.53 -11.06 -3.57
C GLY A 24 1.91 -10.55 -3.16
N TRP A 25 2.00 -9.37 -2.52
CA TRP A 25 3.30 -8.90 -2.01
C TRP A 25 3.86 -9.88 -1.00
N THR A 26 5.16 -10.09 -1.07
CA THR A 26 5.95 -10.92 -0.15
C THR A 26 6.74 -10.04 0.80
N ASP A 27 7.23 -10.62 1.90
CA ASP A 27 8.16 -9.92 2.79
C ASP A 27 9.44 -9.46 2.07
N GLY A 28 9.89 -10.21 1.05
CA GLY A 28 10.99 -9.82 0.17
C GLY A 28 10.71 -8.51 -0.59
N ASP A 29 9.52 -8.36 -1.16
CA ASP A 29 9.13 -7.15 -1.88
C ASP A 29 9.21 -5.89 -1.00
N PHE A 30 8.86 -5.99 0.28
CA PHE A 30 8.97 -4.87 1.21
C PHE A 30 10.44 -4.52 1.55
N THR A 31 11.37 -5.44 1.38
CA THR A 31 12.80 -5.23 1.70
C THR A 31 13.62 -4.75 0.50
N VAL A 32 13.29 -5.21 -0.72
CA VAL A 32 14.05 -4.87 -1.94
C VAL A 32 13.60 -3.57 -2.58
N THR A 33 12.46 -3.02 -2.16
CA THR A 33 11.92 -1.79 -2.75
C THR A 33 12.68 -0.57 -2.25
N ASP A 34 13.12 0.29 -3.17
CA ASP A 34 13.55 1.64 -2.84
C ASP A 34 12.34 2.44 -2.35
N TRP A 35 12.24 2.55 -1.02
CA TRP A 35 11.13 3.21 -0.35
C TRP A 35 11.03 4.70 -0.69
N ALA A 36 12.15 5.38 -0.96
CA ALA A 36 12.12 6.80 -1.27
C ALA A 36 11.44 7.04 -2.64
N ALA A 37 11.87 6.29 -3.65
CA ALA A 37 11.27 6.33 -4.98
C ALA A 37 9.80 5.84 -4.97
N LEU A 38 9.51 4.79 -4.18
CA LEU A 38 8.16 4.26 -4.04
C LEU A 38 7.21 5.28 -3.43
N MET A 39 7.62 6.01 -2.38
CA MET A 39 6.77 7.03 -1.74
C MET A 39 6.47 8.20 -2.67
N ASP A 40 7.44 8.64 -3.46
CA ASP A 40 7.24 9.71 -4.45
C ASP A 40 6.19 9.29 -5.49
N GLU A 41 6.33 8.10 -6.07
CA GLU A 41 5.39 7.59 -7.06
C GLU A 41 4.02 7.25 -6.44
N PHE A 42 4.00 6.74 -5.20
CA PHE A 42 2.77 6.51 -4.43
C PHE A 42 1.94 7.78 -4.28
N HIS A 43 2.56 8.91 -3.92
CA HIS A 43 1.83 10.18 -3.78
C HIS A 43 1.25 10.66 -5.11
N LYS A 44 1.99 10.50 -6.22
CA LYS A 44 1.47 10.83 -7.56
C LYS A 44 0.28 9.96 -7.94
N VAL A 45 0.37 8.65 -7.71
CA VAL A 45 -0.74 7.71 -7.98
C VAL A 45 -1.94 8.04 -7.12
N LEU A 46 -1.72 8.33 -5.84
CA LEU A 46 -2.78 8.66 -4.90
C LEU A 46 -3.46 9.97 -5.31
N GLU A 47 -2.70 11.03 -5.59
CA GLU A 47 -3.23 12.32 -6.06
C GLU A 47 -4.05 12.20 -7.35
N GLN A 48 -3.55 11.43 -8.33
CA GLN A 48 -4.28 11.16 -9.58
C GLN A 48 -5.63 10.47 -9.33
N ALA A 49 -5.69 9.55 -8.37
CA ALA A 49 -6.90 8.79 -8.05
C ALA A 49 -7.88 9.54 -7.14
N THR A 50 -7.37 10.39 -6.23
CA THR A 50 -8.18 11.06 -5.20
C THR A 50 -8.65 12.45 -5.60
N GLY A 51 -8.11 13.04 -6.67
CA GLY A 51 -8.45 14.39 -7.16
C GLY A 51 -9.93 14.68 -7.47
N ARG A 52 -10.83 13.69 -7.39
CA ARG A 52 -12.28 13.87 -7.61
C ARG A 52 -13.22 13.25 -6.56
N HIS A 53 -12.75 12.39 -5.66
CA HIS A 53 -13.62 11.63 -4.76
C HIS A 53 -13.23 11.84 -3.30
N PHE A 54 -13.98 12.69 -2.60
CA PHE A 54 -13.85 12.93 -1.17
C PHE A 54 -13.85 11.62 -0.38
N ALA A 55 -12.85 11.44 0.49
CA ALA A 55 -12.62 10.31 1.40
C ALA A 55 -12.10 8.97 0.80
N VAL A 56 -11.87 8.86 -0.51
CA VAL A 56 -11.23 7.66 -1.10
C VAL A 56 -9.80 7.48 -0.61
N GLU A 57 -9.11 8.59 -0.35
CA GLU A 57 -7.78 8.63 0.28
C GLU A 57 -7.76 7.81 1.58
N LYS A 58 -8.78 7.89 2.44
CA LYS A 58 -8.72 7.30 3.79
C LYS A 58 -8.88 5.78 3.84
N LYS A 59 -9.15 5.12 2.71
CA LYS A 59 -9.34 3.67 2.68
C LYS A 59 -7.98 2.95 2.59
N VAL A 60 -7.81 1.93 3.43
CA VAL A 60 -6.63 1.05 3.45
C VAL A 60 -6.42 0.40 2.07
N SER A 61 -7.48 -0.07 1.44
CA SER A 61 -7.40 -0.72 0.13
C SER A 61 -7.01 0.25 -0.99
N THR A 62 -7.38 1.54 -0.90
CA THR A 62 -6.89 2.58 -1.83
C THR A 62 -5.38 2.78 -1.69
N HIS A 63 -4.90 2.84 -0.45
CA HIS A 63 -3.47 2.98 -0.18
C HIS A 63 -2.69 1.75 -0.69
N ALA A 64 -3.18 0.54 -0.43
CA ALA A 64 -2.58 -0.69 -0.93
C ALA A 64 -2.54 -0.72 -2.46
N TRP A 65 -3.64 -0.34 -3.12
CA TRP A 65 -3.67 -0.19 -4.58
C TRP A 65 -2.63 0.81 -5.08
N ALA A 66 -2.53 1.98 -4.45
CA ALA A 66 -1.59 3.03 -4.85
C ALA A 66 -0.13 2.56 -4.73
N TYR A 67 0.21 1.85 -3.64
CA TYR A 67 1.52 1.22 -3.48
C TYR A 67 1.83 0.19 -4.57
N HIS A 68 0.86 -0.67 -4.89
CA HIS A 68 1.05 -1.67 -5.95
C HIS A 68 1.27 -1.02 -7.31
N MET A 69 0.48 -0.01 -7.67
CA MET A 69 0.64 0.74 -8.91
C MET A 69 1.97 1.49 -8.98
N ALA A 70 2.38 2.14 -7.89
CA ALA A 70 3.67 2.81 -7.81
C ALA A 70 4.83 1.85 -8.06
N ARG A 71 4.80 0.67 -7.43
CA ARG A 71 5.81 -0.38 -7.68
C ARG A 71 5.82 -0.86 -9.13
N ARG A 72 4.65 -1.02 -9.76
CA ARG A 72 4.54 -1.43 -11.16
C ARG A 72 5.15 -0.40 -12.11
N ARG A 73 4.92 0.90 -11.86
CA ARG A 73 5.52 2.01 -12.63
C ARG A 73 7.04 2.04 -12.48
N LEU A 74 7.55 1.90 -11.25
CA LEU A 74 9.00 1.87 -11.00
C LEU A 74 9.69 0.66 -11.65
N ASN A 75 9.02 -0.49 -11.69
CA ASN A 75 9.54 -1.70 -12.33
C ASN A 75 9.36 -1.68 -13.86
N GLY A 76 8.85 -0.60 -14.47
CA GLY A 76 8.63 -0.49 -15.91
C GLY A 76 7.63 -1.51 -16.47
N THR A 77 6.75 -2.07 -15.62
CA THR A 77 5.72 -3.05 -16.01
C THR A 77 4.42 -2.32 -16.34
N GLU A 78 4.47 -1.45 -17.34
CA GLU A 78 3.32 -0.75 -17.94
C GLU A 78 2.79 -1.49 -19.16
#